data_AF-A0A9P0PSI6-F1
#
_entry.id   AF-A0A9P0PSI6-F1
#
_cell.length_a   1.000
_cell.length_b   1.000
_cell.length_c   1.000
_cell.angle_alpha   90.00
_cell.angle_beta   90.00
_cell.angle_gamma   90.00
#
_symmetry.space_group_name_H-M   'P 1'
#
loop_
_entity.id
_entity.type
_entity.pdbx_description
1 polymer ?
#
loop_
_entity_poly.entity_id
_entity_poly.type
_entity_poly.pdbx_seq_one_letter_code
_entity_poly.pdbx_strand_id
1 'polypeptide(L)'
;MKGIFRTRPPMPRYNFTWNPQDVLKFLNKPPDKDLRSVSCKLVTLLVLATGQRIQTVALIRCPNIKFSTSGADIQIPDFVKTSGPKILQPKLSLPYFHECPNLCVASCLHQYLELTKPLRPADCDKLFLTFNKPHGPATKQTLSRWVKNTMAKAGIDTNMFKPSRHASTSCAPRQGVHIDAIRRSAGWSQDSQTFARFYNRPLVEKYNIR
;
A
#
# COMPACT_ATOMS: atom_id res chain seq x y z
N MET A 1 -41.94 3.45 6.10
CA MET A 1 -41.00 4.46 6.63
C MET A 1 -40.01 4.84 5.55
N LYS A 2 -40.10 6.06 5.00
CA LYS A 2 -39.14 6.59 4.03
C LYS A 2 -37.90 7.10 4.78
N GLY A 3 -36.73 6.57 4.45
CA GLY A 3 -35.47 6.92 5.08
C GLY A 3 -35.13 8.40 4.87
N ILE A 4 -34.78 9.08 5.95
CA ILE A 4 -34.37 10.49 5.95
C ILE A 4 -33.11 10.62 5.08
N PHE A 5 -33.27 11.22 3.90
CA PHE A 5 -32.17 11.61 3.03
C PHE A 5 -31.31 12.63 3.79
N ARG A 6 -30.03 12.32 4.03
CA ARG A 6 -29.09 13.24 4.68
C ARG A 6 -28.92 14.49 3.81
N THR A 7 -29.47 15.62 4.25
CA THR A 7 -29.42 16.93 3.59
C THR A 7 -28.03 17.57 3.52
N ARG A 8 -27.05 17.02 4.26
CA ARG A 8 -25.63 17.38 4.14
C ARG A 8 -24.77 16.12 4.06
N PRO A 9 -24.46 15.62 2.85
CA PRO A 9 -23.40 14.64 2.69
C PRO A 9 -22.08 15.23 3.20
N PRO A 10 -21.22 14.45 3.89
CA PRO A 10 -19.90 14.93 4.27
C PRO A 10 -19.12 15.29 3.01
N MET A 11 -18.85 16.59 2.83
CA MET A 11 -18.03 17.04 1.72
C MET A 11 -16.62 16.43 1.85
N PRO A 12 -16.05 15.89 0.76
CA PRO A 12 -14.67 15.46 0.79
C PRO A 12 -13.80 16.66 1.21
N ARG A 13 -12.93 16.44 2.19
CA ARG A 13 -12.07 17.49 2.77
C ARG A 13 -11.09 18.12 1.76
N TYR A 14 -11.04 17.60 0.54
CA TYR A 14 -10.12 17.95 -0.52
C TYR A 14 -10.86 17.96 -1.86
N ASN A 15 -10.76 19.07 -2.60
CA ASN A 15 -11.27 19.20 -3.98
C ASN A 15 -10.27 18.70 -5.04
N PHE A 16 -9.04 18.38 -4.64
CA PHE A 16 -7.96 17.91 -5.52
C PHE A 16 -7.22 16.73 -4.86
N THR A 17 -6.80 15.75 -5.66
CA THR A 17 -5.92 14.64 -5.24
C THR A 17 -4.50 14.89 -5.76
N TRP A 18 -3.47 14.58 -4.97
CA TRP A 18 -2.07 14.67 -5.42
C TRP A 18 -1.78 13.69 -6.56
N ASN A 19 -0.82 14.01 -7.42
CA ASN A 19 -0.43 13.18 -8.55
C ASN A 19 0.45 12.00 -8.06
N PRO A 20 -0.01 10.75 -8.18
CA PRO A 20 0.78 9.57 -7.78
C PRO A 20 2.07 9.40 -8.58
N GLN A 21 2.17 10.02 -9.77
CA GLN A 21 3.37 9.94 -10.60
C GLN A 21 4.60 10.51 -9.92
N ASP A 22 4.48 11.61 -9.19
CA ASP A 22 5.66 12.26 -8.62
C ASP A 22 6.31 11.35 -7.57
N VAL A 23 5.47 10.66 -6.79
CA VAL A 23 5.92 9.61 -5.86
C VAL A 23 6.46 8.41 -6.61
N LEU A 24 5.78 7.92 -7.65
CA LEU A 24 6.26 6.75 -8.39
C LEU A 24 7.58 7.04 -9.11
N LYS A 25 7.77 8.23 -9.71
CA LYS A 25 9.04 8.68 -10.31
C LYS A 25 10.14 8.74 -9.26
N PHE A 26 9.85 9.27 -8.08
CA PHE A 26 10.80 9.27 -6.96
C PHE A 26 11.17 7.83 -6.54
N LEU A 27 10.19 6.94 -6.44
CA LEU A 27 10.38 5.54 -6.04
C LEU A 27 10.98 4.65 -7.13
N ASN A 28 10.92 5.04 -8.40
CA ASN A 28 11.47 4.28 -9.53
C ASN A 28 13.01 4.28 -9.57
N LYS A 29 13.65 4.96 -8.61
CA LYS A 29 15.09 4.85 -8.37
C LYS A 29 15.38 3.63 -7.48
N PRO A 30 16.49 2.91 -7.70
CA PRO A 30 16.90 1.85 -6.78
C PRO A 30 17.09 2.47 -5.38
N PRO A 31 16.59 1.82 -4.30
CA PRO A 31 16.84 2.32 -2.97
C PRO A 31 18.33 2.18 -2.66
N ASP A 32 18.85 3.13 -1.88
CA ASP A 32 20.14 2.93 -1.22
C ASP A 32 20.10 1.64 -0.39
N LYS A 33 21.25 0.96 -0.25
CA LYS A 33 21.35 -0.34 0.43
C LYS A 33 21.19 -0.25 1.97
N ASP A 34 20.60 0.83 2.47
CA ASP A 34 20.36 1.05 3.90
C ASP A 34 18.91 0.70 4.30
N LEU A 35 18.74 0.35 5.58
CA LEU A 35 17.46 -0.05 6.15
C LEU A 35 16.38 1.02 5.98
N ARG A 36 16.73 2.30 6.12
CA ARG A 36 15.76 3.40 6.08
C ARG A 36 15.19 3.57 4.68
N SER A 37 16.05 3.59 3.66
CA SER A 37 15.62 3.77 2.27
C SER A 37 14.73 2.63 1.80
N VAL A 38 15.14 1.38 2.03
CA VAL A 38 14.34 0.19 1.68
C VAL A 38 13.01 0.18 2.43
N SER A 39 13.00 0.50 3.74
CA SER A 39 11.76 0.53 4.53
C SER A 39 10.78 1.60 4.04
N CYS A 40 11.26 2.83 3.79
CA CYS A 40 10.42 3.93 3.33
C CYS A 40 9.84 3.64 1.94
N LYS A 41 10.64 3.02 1.07
CA LYS A 41 10.20 2.57 -0.25
C LYS A 41 9.14 1.48 -0.14
N LEU A 42 9.39 0.42 0.62
CA LEU A 42 8.48 -0.71 0.77
C LEU A 42 7.12 -0.28 1.34
N VAL A 43 7.10 0.49 2.44
CA VAL A 43 5.83 0.92 3.06
C VAL A 43 5.01 1.79 2.10
N THR A 44 5.66 2.66 1.33
CA THR A 44 4.98 3.55 0.38
C THR A 44 4.45 2.76 -0.81
N LEU A 45 5.25 1.85 -1.36
CA LEU A 45 4.83 0.96 -2.45
C LEU A 45 3.68 0.05 -2.04
N LEU A 46 3.69 -0.52 -0.83
CA LEU A 46 2.58 -1.33 -0.33
C LEU A 46 1.28 -0.54 -0.24
N VAL A 47 1.32 0.69 0.29
CA VAL A 47 0.14 1.56 0.40
C VAL A 47 -0.39 1.95 -0.98
N LEU A 48 0.49 2.26 -1.93
CA LEU A 48 0.14 2.62 -3.30
C LEU A 48 -0.43 1.44 -4.09
N ALA A 49 0.22 0.28 -4.01
CA ALA A 49 -0.14 -0.90 -4.78
C ALA A 49 -1.43 -1.56 -4.26
N THR A 50 -1.59 -1.66 -2.94
CA THR A 50 -2.70 -2.42 -2.35
C THR A 50 -3.90 -1.54 -1.98
N GLY A 51 -3.73 -0.22 -1.98
CA GLY A 51 -4.74 0.73 -1.51
C GLY A 51 -5.09 0.59 -0.02
N GLN A 52 -4.33 -0.18 0.75
CA GLN A 52 -4.60 -0.47 2.16
C GLN A 52 -4.29 0.70 3.08
N ARG A 53 -4.99 0.74 4.23
CA ARG A 53 -4.67 1.71 5.29
C ARG A 53 -3.32 1.36 5.90
N ILE A 54 -2.58 2.38 6.35
CA ILE A 54 -1.35 2.20 7.16
C ILE A 54 -1.59 1.26 8.34
N GLN A 55 -2.78 1.31 8.95
CA GLN A 55 -3.14 0.39 10.02
C GLN A 55 -3.08 -1.08 9.58
N THR A 56 -3.61 -1.42 8.40
CA THR A 56 -3.54 -2.77 7.84
C THR A 56 -2.09 -3.17 7.54
N VAL A 57 -1.32 -2.25 6.95
CA VAL A 57 0.10 -2.48 6.63
C VAL A 57 0.93 -2.70 7.92
N ALA A 58 0.60 -2.01 9.01
CA ALA A 58 1.25 -2.16 10.31
C ALA A 58 0.98 -3.51 11.00
N LEU A 59 -0.06 -4.24 10.57
CA LEU A 59 -0.44 -5.56 11.11
C LEU A 59 0.18 -6.72 10.33
N ILE A 60 0.93 -6.45 9.25
CA ILE A 60 1.59 -7.51 8.49
C ILE A 60 2.67 -8.16 9.35
N ARG A 61 2.66 -9.50 9.37
CA ARG A 61 3.62 -10.34 10.10
C ARG A 61 4.40 -11.21 9.12
N CYS A 62 5.68 -11.41 9.38
CA CYS A 62 6.57 -12.20 8.53
C CYS A 62 6.10 -13.65 8.29
N PRO A 63 5.59 -14.39 9.30
CA PRO A 63 5.11 -15.77 9.10
C PRO A 63 3.95 -15.89 8.10
N ASN A 64 3.23 -14.79 7.87
CA ASN A 64 2.07 -14.76 6.98
C ASN A 64 2.43 -14.37 5.54
N ILE A 65 3.72 -14.18 5.25
CA ILE A 65 4.24 -13.84 3.92
C ILE A 65 4.71 -15.13 3.25
N LYS A 66 4.13 -15.46 2.10
CA LYS A 66 4.50 -16.63 1.31
C LYS A 66 4.98 -16.19 -0.06
N PHE A 67 6.20 -16.54 -0.41
CA PHE A 67 6.73 -16.34 -1.75
C PHE A 67 6.38 -17.52 -2.65
N SER A 68 6.15 -17.23 -3.92
CA SER A 68 5.92 -18.20 -4.99
C SER A 68 6.71 -17.78 -6.23
N THR A 69 6.71 -18.62 -7.27
CA THR A 69 7.28 -18.28 -8.57
C THR A 69 6.63 -17.05 -9.22
N SER A 70 5.37 -16.75 -8.86
CA SER A 70 4.59 -15.65 -9.44
C SER A 70 4.67 -14.32 -8.67
N GLY A 71 5.18 -14.34 -7.43
CA GLY A 71 5.21 -13.16 -6.56
C GLY A 71 5.13 -13.52 -5.07
N ALA A 72 4.59 -12.61 -4.26
CA ALA A 72 4.38 -12.79 -2.84
C ALA A 72 2.90 -12.67 -2.47
N ASP A 73 2.46 -13.47 -1.51
CA ASP A 73 1.13 -13.42 -0.93
C ASP A 73 1.23 -13.13 0.57
N ILE A 74 0.45 -12.16 1.04
CA ILE A 74 0.41 -11.78 2.45
C ILE A 74 -0.98 -12.08 3.00
N GLN A 75 -1.04 -12.98 3.98
CA GLN A 75 -2.26 -13.22 4.75
C GLN A 75 -2.35 -12.21 5.89
N ILE A 76 -3.51 -11.57 6.06
CA ILE A 76 -3.77 -10.64 7.15
C ILE A 76 -4.84 -11.25 8.05
N PRO A 77 -4.44 -12.02 9.06
CA PRO A 77 -5.37 -12.72 9.93
C PRO A 77 -6.05 -11.82 10.96
N ASP A 78 -5.46 -10.67 11.28
CA ASP A 78 -6.00 -9.75 12.27
C ASP A 78 -7.30 -9.09 11.75
N PHE A 79 -8.35 -9.11 12.59
CA PHE A 79 -9.67 -8.55 12.31
C PHE A 79 -9.59 -7.07 11.93
N VAL A 80 -9.61 -6.77 10.63
CA VAL A 80 -9.97 -5.42 10.15
C VAL A 80 -11.50 -5.32 10.29
N LYS A 81 -12.04 -4.19 10.77
CA LYS A 81 -13.47 -3.89 11.10
C LYS A 81 -14.59 -4.42 10.17
N THR A 82 -14.28 -5.06 9.05
CA THR A 82 -15.18 -5.73 8.10
C THR A 82 -15.14 -7.27 8.17
N SER A 83 -14.51 -7.87 9.18
CA SER A 83 -14.44 -9.33 9.34
C SER A 83 -15.64 -9.83 10.15
N GLY A 84 -16.65 -10.35 9.46
CA GLY A 84 -17.70 -11.16 10.05
C GLY A 84 -17.31 -12.64 10.10
N PRO A 85 -18.00 -13.48 10.89
CA PRO A 85 -17.67 -14.90 11.11
C PRO A 85 -17.68 -15.80 9.86
N LYS A 86 -18.07 -15.28 8.69
CA LYS A 86 -18.11 -15.99 7.40
C LYS A 86 -17.29 -15.34 6.27
N ILE A 87 -16.50 -14.31 6.57
CA ILE A 87 -15.75 -13.58 5.53
C ILE A 87 -14.29 -14.01 5.57
N LEU A 88 -13.83 -14.59 4.45
CA LEU A 88 -12.44 -15.00 4.25
C LEU A 88 -11.47 -13.85 4.55
N GLN A 89 -10.34 -14.17 5.16
CA GLN A 89 -9.34 -13.18 5.52
C GLN A 89 -8.80 -12.49 4.25
N PRO A 90 -8.67 -11.15 4.25
CA PRO A 90 -8.15 -10.43 3.10
C PRO A 90 -6.71 -10.86 2.81
N LYS A 91 -6.48 -11.39 1.60
CA LYS A 91 -5.18 -11.80 1.09
C LYS A 91 -4.64 -10.72 0.15
N LEU A 92 -3.46 -10.17 0.44
CA LEU A 92 -2.78 -9.27 -0.48
C LEU A 92 -1.91 -10.09 -1.42
N SER A 93 -2.22 -10.06 -2.73
CA SER A 93 -1.39 -10.68 -3.75
C SER A 93 -0.52 -9.64 -4.43
N LEU A 94 0.79 -9.86 -4.38
CA LEU A 94 1.84 -8.99 -4.89
C LEU A 94 2.60 -9.72 -6.00
N PRO A 95 2.11 -9.70 -7.26
CA PRO A 95 2.80 -10.34 -8.37
C PRO A 95 4.13 -9.66 -8.68
N TYR A 96 5.09 -10.39 -9.25
CA TYR A 96 6.35 -9.80 -9.71
C TYR A 96 6.13 -8.85 -10.89
N PHE A 97 6.53 -7.60 -10.72
CA PHE A 97 6.40 -6.56 -11.74
C PHE A 97 7.69 -6.41 -12.55
N HIS A 98 7.77 -7.17 -13.65
CA HIS A 98 8.98 -7.25 -14.47
C HIS A 98 9.19 -6.03 -15.38
N GLU A 99 8.11 -5.32 -15.77
CA GLU A 99 8.18 -4.14 -16.63
C GLU A 99 8.86 -2.95 -15.94
N CYS A 100 8.72 -2.84 -14.62
CA CYS A 100 9.36 -1.80 -13.80
C CYS A 100 9.89 -2.43 -12.49
N PRO A 101 11.06 -3.09 -12.52
CA PRO A 101 11.56 -3.87 -11.38
C PRO A 101 11.82 -3.01 -10.14
N ASN A 102 12.18 -1.74 -10.31
CA ASN A 102 12.35 -0.80 -9.19
C ASN A 102 11.04 -0.47 -8.47
N LEU A 103 9.88 -0.68 -9.10
CA LEU A 103 8.55 -0.50 -8.50
C LEU A 103 7.92 -1.84 -8.11
N CYS A 104 8.66 -2.95 -8.23
CA CYS A 104 8.17 -4.26 -7.84
C CYS A 104 8.06 -4.39 -6.32
N VAL A 105 6.83 -4.49 -5.82
CA VAL A 105 6.55 -4.60 -4.39
C VAL A 105 7.10 -5.92 -3.83
N ALA A 106 6.92 -7.02 -4.56
CA ALA A 106 7.38 -8.34 -4.13
C ALA A 106 8.91 -8.43 -4.04
N SER A 107 9.63 -7.88 -5.02
CA SER A 107 11.10 -7.83 -5.00
C SER A 107 11.61 -6.92 -3.88
N CYS A 108 10.98 -5.76 -3.67
CA CYS A 108 11.32 -4.86 -2.58
C CYS A 108 11.04 -5.49 -1.20
N LEU A 109 9.95 -6.24 -1.08
CA LEU A 109 9.60 -6.99 0.13
C LEU A 109 10.64 -8.06 0.44
N HIS A 110 11.07 -8.82 -0.57
CA HIS A 110 12.12 -9.82 -0.43
C HIS A 110 13.44 -9.18 0.03
N GLN A 111 13.88 -8.11 -0.65
CA GLN A 111 15.08 -7.36 -0.27
C GLN A 111 15.03 -6.86 1.18
N TYR A 112 13.87 -6.36 1.60
CA TYR A 112 13.67 -5.88 2.96
C TYR A 112 13.75 -7.00 4.01
N LEU A 113 13.16 -8.16 3.73
CA LEU A 113 13.21 -9.31 4.64
C LEU A 113 14.65 -9.80 4.83
N GLU A 114 15.43 -9.90 3.75
CA GLU A 114 16.85 -10.27 3.82
C GLU A 114 17.66 -9.26 4.63
N LEU A 115 17.46 -7.96 4.38
CA LEU A 115 18.17 -6.90 5.09
C LEU A 115 17.81 -6.81 6.59
N THR A 116 16.58 -7.17 6.94
CA THR A 116 16.11 -7.15 8.34
C THR A 116 16.33 -8.46 9.09
N LYS A 117 16.57 -9.58 8.40
CA LYS A 117 16.78 -10.90 9.01
C LYS A 117 17.78 -10.90 10.18
N PRO A 118 18.98 -10.30 10.08
CA PRO A 118 19.94 -10.28 11.20
C PRO A 118 19.60 -9.25 12.29
N LEU A 119 18.63 -8.36 12.06
CA LEU A 119 18.27 -7.27 12.97
C LEU A 119 17.02 -7.56 13.80
N ARG A 120 16.35 -8.69 13.53
CA ARG A 120 15.06 -9.04 14.15
C ARG A 120 15.26 -9.55 15.58
N PRO A 121 14.58 -8.94 16.57
CA PRO A 121 14.45 -9.53 17.90
C PRO A 121 13.76 -10.90 17.82
N ALA A 122 14.11 -11.82 18.73
CA ALA A 122 13.59 -13.19 18.75
C ALA A 122 12.06 -13.26 18.90
N ASP A 123 11.47 -12.29 19.59
CA ASP A 123 10.04 -12.18 19.91
C ASP A 123 9.25 -11.27 18.95
N CYS A 124 9.86 -10.82 17.83
CA CYS A 124 9.24 -9.88 16.91
C CYS A 124 8.82 -10.53 15.58
N ASP A 125 7.52 -10.75 15.41
CA ASP A 125 6.91 -11.31 14.20
C ASP A 125 6.48 -10.24 13.16
N LYS A 126 6.49 -8.96 13.52
CA LYS A 126 6.02 -7.87 12.66
C LYS A 126 6.94 -7.65 11.48
N LEU A 127 6.36 -7.28 10.33
CA LEU A 127 7.14 -7.00 9.12
C LEU A 127 8.10 -5.83 9.36
N PHE A 128 7.61 -4.67 9.77
CA PHE A 128 8.40 -3.45 9.82
C PHE A 128 9.15 -3.25 11.14
N LEU A 129 10.46 -2.96 11.05
CA LEU A 129 11.34 -2.58 12.15
C LEU A 129 11.76 -1.11 12.09
N THR A 130 12.02 -0.50 13.24
CA THR A 130 12.62 0.85 13.36
C THR A 130 14.07 0.89 12.85
N PHE A 131 14.48 2.04 12.32
CA PHE A 131 15.81 2.21 11.72
C PHE A 131 16.94 2.27 12.74
N ASN A 132 16.64 2.86 13.90
CA ASN A 132 17.63 3.11 14.93
C ASN A 132 17.68 1.92 15.90
N LYS A 133 18.86 1.68 16.45
CA LYS A 133 19.06 0.71 17.54
C LYS A 133 18.45 1.25 18.86
N PRO A 134 17.92 0.38 19.73
CA PRO A 134 17.62 -1.03 19.46
C PRO A 134 16.51 -1.16 18.41
N HIS A 135 16.67 -2.09 17.47
CA HIS A 135 15.67 -2.32 16.42
C HIS A 135 14.43 -2.97 17.03
N GLY A 136 13.29 -2.31 16.91
CA GLY A 136 12.02 -2.81 17.42
C GLY A 136 10.91 -2.69 16.39
N PRO A 137 9.70 -3.20 16.68
CA PRO A 137 8.57 -3.10 15.77
C PRO A 137 8.19 -1.64 15.50
N ALA A 138 8.06 -1.28 14.22
CA ALA A 138 7.59 0.04 13.83
C ALA A 138 6.09 0.19 14.13
N THR A 139 5.70 1.32 14.73
CA THR A 139 4.30 1.63 15.01
C THR A 139 3.58 2.17 13.77
N LYS A 140 2.24 2.14 13.77
CA LYS A 140 1.42 2.78 12.73
C LYS A 140 1.77 4.26 12.53
N GLN A 141 2.09 4.99 13.60
CA GLN A 141 2.47 6.40 13.54
C GLN A 141 3.82 6.56 12.84
N THR A 142 4.78 5.71 13.17
CA THR A 142 6.10 5.67 12.52
C THR A 142 5.98 5.41 11.02
N LEU A 143 5.21 4.38 10.63
CA LEU A 143 4.97 4.06 9.22
C LEU A 143 4.27 5.21 8.48
N SER A 144 3.28 5.84 9.11
CA SER A 144 2.60 7.01 8.53
C SER A 144 3.56 8.18 8.33
N ARG A 145 4.51 8.39 9.25
CA ARG A 145 5.54 9.42 9.11
C ARG A 145 6.51 9.10 7.98
N TRP A 146 6.88 7.83 7.78
CA TRP A 146 7.73 7.43 6.66
C TRP A 146 7.07 7.70 5.32
N VAL A 147 5.81 7.30 5.15
CA VAL A 147 5.06 7.60 3.92
C VAL A 147 4.95 9.11 3.69
N LYS A 148 4.60 9.88 4.74
CA LYS A 148 4.55 11.35 4.65
C LYS A 148 5.90 11.94 4.21
N ASN A 149 6.99 11.48 4.80
CA ASN A 149 8.33 11.96 4.44
C ASN A 149 8.72 11.57 3.01
N THR A 150 8.37 10.36 2.55
CA THR A 150 8.59 9.92 1.17
C THR A 150 7.83 10.81 0.18
N MET A 151 6.56 11.12 0.46
CA MET A 151 5.75 12.01 -0.36
C MET A 151 6.32 13.44 -0.40
N ALA A 152 6.76 13.96 0.75
CA ALA A 152 7.39 15.28 0.82
C ALA A 152 8.69 15.34 0.01
N LYS A 153 9.53 14.28 0.08
CA LYS A 153 10.74 14.15 -0.74
C LYS A 153 10.45 14.03 -2.24
N ALA A 154 9.28 13.50 -2.60
CA ALA A 154 8.79 13.46 -3.97
C ALA A 154 8.20 14.79 -4.45
N GLY A 155 8.26 15.86 -3.64
CA GLY A 155 7.77 17.20 -4.00
C GLY A 155 6.29 17.43 -3.70
N ILE A 156 5.61 16.52 -2.99
CA ILE A 156 4.21 16.71 -2.60
C ILE A 156 4.12 17.52 -1.32
N ASP A 157 3.29 18.57 -1.32
CA ASP A 157 2.94 19.29 -0.10
C ASP A 157 2.08 18.43 0.83
N THR A 158 2.73 17.84 1.84
CA THR A 158 2.09 16.97 2.82
C THR A 158 1.41 17.70 3.98
N ASN A 159 1.49 19.04 4.04
CA ASN A 159 0.65 19.85 4.92
C ASN A 159 -0.72 20.09 4.29
N MET A 160 -0.78 20.20 2.96
CA MET A 160 -2.02 20.27 2.19
C MET A 160 -2.67 18.87 2.02
N PHE A 161 -1.90 17.80 1.83
CA PHE A 161 -2.42 16.44 1.58
C PHE A 161 -2.03 15.45 2.68
N LYS A 162 -3.01 15.06 3.52
CA LYS A 162 -2.83 13.88 4.39
C LYS A 162 -2.85 12.60 3.52
N PRO A 163 -2.13 11.52 3.88
CA PRO A 163 -2.27 10.21 3.23
C PRO A 163 -3.72 9.74 3.41
N SER A 164 -4.57 10.09 2.45
CA SER A 164 -6.01 9.91 2.53
C SER A 164 -6.37 8.73 1.65
N ARG A 165 -7.30 7.90 2.14
CA ARG A 165 -7.95 6.83 1.39
C ARG A 165 -8.28 7.24 -0.06
N HIS A 166 -8.69 8.49 -0.28
CA HIS A 166 -9.18 8.92 -1.59
C HIS A 166 -8.07 9.03 -2.63
N ALA A 167 -6.81 9.29 -2.27
CA ALA A 167 -5.73 9.35 -3.25
C ALA A 167 -5.24 7.96 -3.67
N SER A 168 -5.08 7.03 -2.71
CA SER A 168 -4.75 5.64 -3.05
C SER A 168 -5.93 4.90 -3.69
N THR A 169 -7.18 5.21 -3.30
CA THR A 169 -8.40 4.63 -3.88
C THR A 169 -8.86 5.34 -5.16
N SER A 170 -8.48 6.59 -5.45
CA SER A 170 -8.70 7.19 -6.78
C SER A 170 -7.72 6.63 -7.82
N CYS A 171 -6.58 6.11 -7.36
CA CYS A 171 -5.64 5.33 -8.16
C CYS A 171 -6.09 3.90 -8.45
N ALA A 172 -7.08 3.40 -7.70
CA ALA A 172 -7.52 2.02 -7.71
C ALA A 172 -8.98 1.96 -8.19
N PRO A 173 -9.28 1.56 -9.45
CA PRO A 173 -10.66 1.50 -9.90
C PRO A 173 -11.51 0.64 -8.95
N ARG A 174 -12.54 1.29 -8.41
CA ARG A 174 -13.58 0.64 -7.63
C ARG A 174 -14.37 -0.25 -8.58
N GLN A 175 -14.72 -1.45 -8.11
CA GLN A 175 -15.68 -2.33 -8.81
C GLN A 175 -16.87 -1.49 -9.29
N GLY A 176 -17.02 -1.37 -10.61
CA GLY A 176 -18.14 -0.69 -11.27
C GLY A 176 -17.90 0.73 -11.79
N VAL A 177 -16.74 1.35 -11.59
CA VAL A 177 -16.44 2.65 -12.24
C VAL A 177 -15.66 2.40 -13.53
N HIS A 178 -16.27 2.76 -14.67
CA HIS A 178 -15.64 2.64 -15.98
C HIS A 178 -14.28 3.36 -15.94
N ILE A 179 -13.20 2.63 -16.18
CA ILE A 179 -11.83 3.13 -16.08
C ILE A 179 -11.66 4.43 -16.89
N ASP A 180 -12.38 4.61 -18.00
CA ASP A 180 -12.40 5.86 -18.79
C ASP A 180 -12.91 7.12 -18.09
N ALA A 181 -13.78 7.00 -17.09
CA ALA A 181 -14.26 8.14 -16.32
C ALA A 181 -13.18 8.66 -15.37
N ILE A 182 -12.35 7.77 -14.81
CA ILE A 182 -11.16 8.12 -14.03
C ILE A 182 -10.04 8.61 -14.95
N ARG A 183 -9.91 8.04 -16.16
CA ARG A 183 -8.92 8.41 -17.20
C ARG A 183 -9.00 9.90 -17.59
N ARG A 184 -10.20 10.48 -17.66
CA ARG A 184 -10.40 11.88 -18.08
C ARG A 184 -10.16 12.91 -16.97
N SER A 185 -10.33 12.55 -15.71
CA SER A 185 -10.32 13.51 -14.59
C SER A 185 -8.94 13.76 -13.95
N ALA A 186 -7.92 12.94 -14.21
CA ALA A 186 -6.74 12.91 -13.35
C ALA A 186 -5.36 13.04 -14.03
N GLY A 187 -5.27 13.28 -15.35
CA GLY A 187 -4.00 13.64 -16.02
C GLY A 187 -2.83 12.65 -15.83
N TRP A 188 -3.08 11.35 -16.06
CA TRP A 188 -2.11 10.28 -15.75
C TRP A 188 -1.09 10.05 -16.88
N SER A 189 0.20 9.96 -16.55
CA SER A 189 1.27 9.51 -17.45
C SER A 189 1.23 7.99 -17.61
N GLN A 190 1.79 7.50 -18.72
CA GLN A 190 1.83 6.08 -19.07
C GLN A 190 2.39 5.19 -17.94
N ASP A 191 3.47 5.61 -17.28
CA ASP A 191 4.10 4.84 -16.20
C ASP A 191 3.19 4.63 -14.99
N SER A 192 2.50 5.69 -14.57
CA SER A 192 1.53 5.59 -13.47
C SER A 192 0.33 4.73 -13.83
N GLN A 193 -0.08 4.75 -15.10
CA GLN A 193 -1.15 3.89 -15.60
C GLN A 193 -0.74 2.42 -15.59
N THR A 194 0.49 2.10 -16.00
CA THR A 194 1.02 0.74 -15.96
C THR A 194 1.06 0.21 -14.52
N PHE A 195 1.61 1.00 -13.59
CA PHE A 195 1.67 0.63 -12.18
C PHE A 195 0.27 0.38 -11.59
N ALA A 196 -0.68 1.31 -11.83
CA ALA A 196 -2.04 1.18 -11.34
C ALA A 196 -2.76 -0.01 -11.99
N ARG A 197 -2.65 -0.24 -13.30
CA ARG A 197 -3.25 -1.42 -13.96
C ARG A 197 -2.69 -2.72 -13.42
N PHE A 198 -1.38 -2.76 -13.15
CA PHE A 198 -0.71 -3.97 -12.70
C PHE A 198 -1.13 -4.36 -11.27
N TYR A 199 -1.14 -3.40 -10.34
CA TYR A 199 -1.41 -3.64 -8.92
C TYR A 199 -2.85 -3.41 -8.49
N ASN A 200 -3.66 -2.66 -9.25
CA ASN A 200 -5.10 -2.56 -8.98
C ASN A 200 -5.85 -3.80 -9.48
N ARG A 201 -5.53 -4.95 -8.87
CA ARG A 201 -6.30 -6.18 -9.01
C ARG A 201 -7.23 -6.30 -7.81
N PRO A 202 -8.52 -6.61 -8.00
CA PRO A 202 -9.39 -6.88 -6.86
C PRO A 202 -8.79 -7.99 -6.01
N LEU A 203 -8.96 -7.89 -4.68
CA LEU A 203 -8.65 -9.01 -3.78
C LEU A 203 -9.43 -10.21 -4.33
N VAL A 204 -8.71 -11.29 -4.64
CA VAL A 204 -9.36 -12.49 -5.16
C VAL A 204 -10.18 -13.10 -4.02
N GLU A 205 -11.48 -12.81 -4.00
CA GLU A 205 -12.45 -13.70 -3.34
C GLU A 205 -12.44 -15.00 -4.14
N LYS A 206 -11.67 -16.00 -3.68
CA LYS A 206 -11.72 -17.31 -4.32
C LYS A 206 -13.00 -18.03 -3.89
N TYR A 207 -13.90 -18.12 -4.86
CA TYR A 207 -14.84 -19.21 -5.20
C TYR A 207 -15.77 -19.76 -4.12
N ASN A 208 -17.08 -19.64 -4.40
CA ASN A 208 -18.14 -20.48 -3.88
C ASN A 208 -17.73 -21.96 -3.98
N ILE A 209 -17.48 -22.57 -2.83
CA ILE A 209 -17.52 -24.02 -2.70
C ILE A 209 -19.01 -24.37 -2.75
N ARG A 210 -19.42 -25.07 -3.81
CA ARG A 210 -20.71 -25.76 -3.87
C ARG A 210 -20.73 -26.90 -2.86
#